data_AF-A0A355WFE4-F1
#
_entry.id   AF-A0A355WFE4-F1
#
_cell.length_a   1.000
_cell.length_b   1.000
_cell.length_c   1.000
_cell.angle_alpha   90.00
_cell.angle_beta   90.00
_cell.angle_gamma   90.00
#
_symmetry.space_group_name_H-M   'P 1'
#
loop_
_entity.id
_entity.type
_entity.pdbx_description
1 polymer ?
#
loop_
_entity_poly.entity_id
_entity_poly.type
_entity_poly.pdbx_seq_one_letter_code
_entity_poly.pdbx_strand_id
1 'polypeptide(L)'
;ISGKKLNENLRENKETAYFSKKLATINVNVPIETDLSNMRIKDYDYIKIRNLFEDYEFKSLINKIPVKDEKIHFNMPQIQNFNE
;
A
#
# COMPACT_ATOMS: atom_id res chain seq x y z
N ILE A 1 -31.01 21.87 11.01
CA ILE A 1 -30.87 20.61 11.76
C ILE A 1 -31.00 20.95 13.24
N SER A 2 -32.06 20.49 13.92
CA SER A 2 -32.26 20.77 15.35
C SER A 2 -31.13 20.10 16.15
N GLY A 3 -30.19 20.92 16.66
CA GLY A 3 -28.90 20.45 17.18
C GLY A 3 -28.97 19.70 18.52
N LYS A 4 -30.14 19.56 19.13
CA LYS A 4 -30.29 18.97 20.47
C LYS A 4 -29.88 17.50 20.50
N LYS A 5 -30.42 16.68 19.59
CA LYS A 5 -30.10 15.24 19.48
C LYS A 5 -28.65 14.98 19.05
N LEU A 6 -28.12 15.84 18.17
CA LEU A 6 -26.71 15.75 17.75
C LEU A 6 -25.76 16.04 18.92
N ASN A 7 -26.05 17.08 19.71
CA ASN A 7 -25.24 17.44 20.87
C ASN A 7 -25.27 16.33 21.95
N GLU A 8 -26.44 15.76 22.21
CA GLU A 8 -26.61 14.62 23.13
C GLU A 8 -25.79 13.41 22.68
N ASN A 9 -25.94 12.98 21.42
CA ASN A 9 -25.17 11.88 20.86
C ASN A 9 -23.65 12.09 20.96
N LEU A 10 -23.17 13.31 20.69
CA LEU A 10 -21.75 13.66 20.77
C LEU A 10 -21.22 13.64 22.21
N ARG A 11 -22.04 14.07 23.18
CA ARG A 11 -21.67 14.02 24.60
C ARG A 11 -21.59 12.58 25.10
N GLU A 12 -22.59 11.76 24.76
CA GLU A 12 -22.67 10.36 25.18
C GLU A 12 -21.56 9.49 24.57
N ASN A 13 -21.18 9.74 23.32
CA ASN A 13 -20.22 8.91 22.58
C ASN A 13 -18.81 9.52 22.49
N LYS A 14 -18.54 10.57 23.28
CA LYS A 14 -17.29 11.34 23.21
C LYS A 14 -16.06 10.43 23.29
N GLU A 15 -15.96 9.62 24.34
CA GLU A 15 -14.80 8.76 24.59
C GLU A 15 -14.64 7.68 23.51
N THR A 16 -15.75 7.06 23.10
CA THR A 16 -15.78 6.08 22.01
C THR A 16 -15.31 6.70 20.70
N ALA A 17 -15.67 7.96 20.42
CA ALA A 17 -15.23 8.67 19.22
C ALA A 17 -13.72 8.93 19.23
N TYR A 18 -13.16 9.37 20.36
CA TYR A 18 -11.71 9.54 20.50
C TYR A 18 -10.95 8.23 20.41
N PHE A 19 -11.48 7.16 21.02
CA PHE A 19 -10.89 5.83 20.93
C PHE A 19 -10.91 5.28 19.50
N SER A 20 -12.05 5.41 18.82
CA SER A 20 -12.21 5.04 17.41
C SER A 20 -11.22 5.78 16.51
N LYS A 21 -11.03 7.10 16.76
CA LYS A 21 -10.02 7.89 16.06
C LYS A 21 -8.62 7.34 16.29
N LYS A 22 -8.26 7.02 17.53
CA LYS A 22 -6.94 6.47 17.87
C LYS A 22 -6.69 5.13 17.16
N LEU A 23 -7.68 4.24 17.13
CA LEU A 23 -7.56 2.93 16.46
C LEU A 23 -7.45 3.05 14.95
N ALA A 24 -8.21 3.97 14.34
CA ALA A 24 -8.18 4.21 12.90
C ALA A 24 -6.94 5.00 12.46
N THR A 25 -6.18 5.58 13.40
CA THR A 25 -4.97 6.33 13.07
C THR A 25 -3.83 5.36 12.80
N ILE A 26 -3.25 5.44 11.61
CA ILE A 26 -2.06 4.67 11.24
C ILE A 26 -0.90 5.10 12.14
N ASN A 27 -0.28 4.14 12.83
CA ASN A 27 0.97 4.38 13.55
C ASN A 27 2.14 4.32 12.57
N VAL A 28 2.75 5.48 12.30
CA VAL A 28 3.92 5.60 11.40
C VAL A 28 5.26 5.34 12.10
N ASN A 29 5.27 5.25 13.43
CA ASN A 29 6.48 5.01 14.22
C ASN A 29 6.72 3.50 14.41
N VAL A 30 6.85 2.78 13.29
CA VAL A 30 7.15 1.35 13.29
C VAL A 30 8.66 1.17 13.46
N PRO A 31 9.16 0.42 14.47
CA PRO A 31 10.58 0.26 14.73
C PRO A 31 11.21 -0.76 13.78
N ILE A 32 11.22 -0.43 12.49
CA ILE A 32 11.87 -1.21 11.43
C ILE A 32 12.99 -0.40 10.81
N GLU A 33 14.14 -1.03 10.61
CA GLU A 33 15.24 -0.45 9.84
C GLU A 33 14.88 -0.55 8.36
N THR A 34 14.54 0.58 7.75
CA THR A 34 14.18 0.63 6.32
C THR A 34 14.94 1.72 5.60
N ASP A 35 15.68 1.34 4.56
CA ASP A 35 16.23 2.27 3.57
C ASP A 35 15.37 2.23 2.31
N LEU A 36 14.83 3.39 1.91
CA LEU A 36 14.02 3.55 0.70
C LEU A 36 14.78 3.15 -0.56
N SER A 37 16.12 3.23 -0.55
CA SER A 37 16.95 2.81 -1.67
C SER A 37 16.78 1.32 -2.01
N ASN A 38 16.52 0.49 -1.00
CA ASN A 38 16.30 -0.95 -1.16
C ASN A 38 14.95 -1.29 -1.79
N MET A 39 13.99 -0.37 -1.76
CA MET A 39 12.65 -0.55 -2.31
C MET A 39 12.52 -0.09 -3.77
N ARG A 40 13.63 0.26 -4.41
CA ARG A 40 13.65 0.59 -5.84
C ARG A 40 13.22 -0.62 -6.68
N ILE A 41 12.44 -0.37 -7.73
CA ILE A 41 12.07 -1.37 -8.71
C ILE A 41 13.34 -1.89 -9.39
N LYS A 42 13.48 -3.22 -9.45
CA LYS A 42 14.58 -3.93 -10.12
C LYS A 42 13.98 -4.82 -11.20
N ASP A 43 14.81 -5.18 -12.17
CA ASP A 43 14.45 -6.20 -13.15
C ASP A 43 14.11 -7.51 -12.45
N TYR A 44 13.07 -8.18 -12.94
CA TYR A 44 12.65 -9.47 -12.41
C TYR A 44 13.22 -10.63 -13.23
N ASP A 45 13.37 -11.77 -12.58
CA ASP A 45 13.77 -13.01 -13.22
C ASP A 45 12.52 -13.77 -13.71
N TYR A 46 12.23 -13.64 -15.00
CA TYR A 46 11.07 -14.28 -15.63
C TYR A 46 11.01 -15.78 -15.38
N ILE A 47 12.15 -16.48 -15.43
CA ILE A 47 12.20 -17.94 -15.27
C ILE A 47 11.82 -18.31 -13.84
N LYS A 48 12.39 -17.63 -12.84
CA LYS A 48 12.06 -17.88 -11.43
C LYS A 48 10.60 -17.62 -11.12
N ILE A 49 10.04 -16.52 -11.63
CA ILE A 49 8.62 -16.19 -11.41
C ILE A 49 7.72 -17.22 -12.09
N ARG A 50 8.03 -17.59 -13.34
CA ARG A 50 7.25 -18.58 -14.08
C ARG A 50 7.20 -19.92 -13.33
N ASN A 51 8.35 -20.42 -12.89
CA ASN A 51 8.42 -21.68 -12.13
C ASN A 51 7.58 -21.59 -10.85
N LEU A 52 7.71 -20.51 -10.08
CA LEU A 52 6.93 -20.31 -8.86
C LEU A 52 5.41 -20.27 -9.12
N PHE A 53 4.99 -19.68 -10.23
CA PHE A 53 3.58 -19.59 -10.60
C PHE A 53 3.05 -20.91 -11.14
N GLU A 54 3.87 -21.73 -11.79
CA GLU A 54 3.53 -23.11 -12.17
C GLU A 54 3.38 -23.97 -10.90
N ASP A 55 4.30 -23.86 -9.94
CA ASP A 55 4.27 -24.57 -8.65
C ASP A 55 3.03 -24.20 -7.81
N TYR A 56 2.61 -22.94 -7.83
CA TYR A 56 1.40 -22.46 -7.16
C TYR A 56 0.12 -22.57 -8.00
N GLU A 57 0.19 -23.20 -9.17
CA GLU A 57 -0.93 -23.37 -10.09
C GLU A 57 -1.62 -22.06 -10.52
N PHE A 58 -0.90 -20.94 -10.52
CA PHE A 58 -1.38 -19.61 -10.95
C PHE A 58 -1.45 -19.47 -12.47
N LYS A 59 -2.08 -20.43 -13.14
CA LYS A 59 -2.14 -20.58 -14.60
C LYS A 59 -2.62 -19.32 -15.33
N SER A 60 -3.61 -18.61 -14.76
CA SER A 60 -4.16 -17.39 -15.35
C SER A 60 -3.22 -16.18 -15.25
N LEU A 61 -2.31 -16.18 -14.26
CA LEU A 61 -1.37 -15.09 -14.04
C LEU A 61 -0.08 -15.24 -14.84
N ILE A 62 0.33 -16.47 -15.16
CA ILE A 62 1.50 -16.74 -16.01
C ILE A 62 1.42 -15.98 -17.34
N ASN A 63 0.24 -15.99 -17.96
CA ASN A 63 -0.01 -15.32 -19.24
C ASN A 63 0.00 -13.78 -19.15
N LYS A 64 -0.03 -13.21 -17.95
CA LYS A 64 0.02 -11.76 -17.72
C LYS A 64 1.43 -11.25 -17.44
N ILE A 65 2.41 -12.15 -17.29
CA ILE A 65 3.80 -11.78 -17.04
C ILE A 65 4.44 -11.42 -18.39
N PRO A 66 4.93 -10.18 -18.57
CA PRO A 66 5.62 -9.79 -19.78
C PRO A 66 6.90 -10.62 -19.94
N VAL A 67 7.13 -11.15 -21.15
CA VAL A 67 8.35 -11.88 -21.48
C VAL A 67 9.45 -10.86 -21.77
N LYS A 68 10.67 -11.16 -21.30
CA LYS A 68 11.84 -10.29 -21.09
C LYS A 68 12.34 -9.45 -22.29
N ASP A 69 11.70 -9.52 -23.46
CA ASP A 69 12.07 -8.75 -24.67
C ASP A 69 11.23 -7.48 -24.87
N GLU A 70 10.17 -7.28 -24.11
CA GLU A 70 9.56 -5.95 -24.01
C GLU A 70 10.32 -5.15 -22.96
N LYS A 71 11.10 -4.16 -23.41
CA LYS A 71 11.50 -3.04 -22.54
C LYS A 71 10.21 -2.40 -22.02
N ILE A 72 9.76 -2.80 -20.83
CA ILE A 72 8.69 -2.07 -20.17
C ILE A 72 9.27 -0.72 -19.76
N HIS A 73 8.98 0.28 -20.58
CA HIS A 73 9.25 1.66 -20.27
C HIS A 73 8.30 2.05 -19.14
N PHE A 74 8.72 1.82 -17.89
CA PHE A 74 8.03 2.34 -16.74
C PHE A 74 8.18 3.86 -16.78
N ASN A 75 7.13 4.55 -17.23
CA ASN A 75 6.99 5.99 -17.05
C ASN A 75 6.85 6.25 -15.55
N MET A 76 7.99 6.41 -14.87
CA MET A 76 8.03 6.97 -13.52
C MET A 76 7.51 8.41 -13.62
N PRO A 77 6.39 8.78 -12.98
CA PRO A 77 6.13 10.18 -12.72
C PRO A 77 7.33 10.70 -11.93
N GLN A 78 8.03 11.68 -12.49
CA GLN A 78 9.10 12.36 -11.78
C GLN A 78 8.45 13.05 -10.57
N ILE A 79 8.56 12.43 -9.39
CA ILE A 79 8.11 13.06 -8.16
C ILE A 79 9.09 14.21 -7.91
N GLN A 80 8.71 15.41 -8.34
CA GLN A 80 9.41 16.62 -7.99
C GLN A 80 9.20 16.88 -6.50
N ASN A 81 10.32 16.85 -5.78
CA ASN A 81 10.53 17.46 -4.47
C ASN A 81 9.82 16.78 -3.29
N PHE A 82 10.56 15.91 -2.60
CA PHE A 82 10.48 15.83 -1.15
C PHE A 82 11.79 16.37 -0.57
N ASN A 83 11.91 17.70 -0.62
CA ASN A 83 12.74 18.46 0.32
C ASN A 83 11.75 19.19 1.23
N GLU A 84 11.54 18.66 2.43
CA GLU A 84 11.36 19.36 3.73
C GLU A 84 10.99 18.34 4.81
#